data_AF-A0A9W6X9K7-F1
#
_entry.id   AF-A0A9W6X9K7-F1
#
_cell.length_a   1.000
_cell.length_b   1.000
_cell.length_c   1.000
_cell.angle_alpha   90.00
_cell.angle_beta   90.00
_cell.angle_gamma   90.00
#
_symmetry.space_group_name_H-M   'P 1'
#
loop_
_entity.id
_entity.type
_entity.pdbx_description
1 polymer ?
#
loop_
_entity_poly.entity_id
_entity_poly.type
_entity_poly.pdbx_seq_one_letter_code
_entity_poly.pdbx_strand_id
1 'polypeptide(L)'
;MHQASTIRAACESGRGHHHNIRDLGAAMVLPKAAEVDIVLWLNTLRKDGSPVSRVMLQLQAMHLAKEHDLEDKFAASSTWVNWGDLSIDTIVSGFAKVGILTDTRVAEAMPTEDAPQIESCIVEELENCNLVDGEFGSDDDIENESDSDDESNL
;
A
#
# COMPACT_ATOMS: atom_id res chain seq x y z
N MET A 1 40.88 5.76 -24.08
CA MET A 1 40.04 6.07 -25.26
C MET A 1 38.90 5.06 -25.51
N HIS A 2 38.77 3.95 -24.75
CA HIS A 2 37.76 2.91 -25.02
C HIS A 2 36.30 3.25 -24.63
N GLN A 3 36.08 4.14 -23.65
CA GLN A 3 34.72 4.48 -23.23
C GLN A 3 33.93 5.20 -24.34
N ALA A 4 34.60 6.08 -25.10
CA ALA A 4 33.98 6.81 -26.19
C ALA A 4 33.56 5.89 -27.36
N SER A 5 34.36 4.85 -27.67
CA SER A 5 33.98 3.87 -28.69
C SER A 5 32.80 3.00 -28.25
N THR A 6 32.75 2.61 -26.98
CA THR A 6 31.64 1.82 -26.43
C THR A 6 30.33 2.60 -26.43
N ILE A 7 30.35 3.88 -26.02
CA ILE A 7 29.17 4.75 -26.04
C ILE A 7 28.69 4.95 -27.48
N ARG A 8 29.59 5.22 -28.42
CA ARG A 8 29.23 5.43 -29.84
C ARG A 8 28.61 4.17 -30.46
N ALA A 9 29.18 3.00 -30.19
CA ALA A 9 28.62 1.73 -30.63
C ALA A 9 27.22 1.45 -30.01
N ALA A 10 27.02 1.80 -28.74
CA ALA A 10 25.72 1.68 -28.08
C ALA A 10 24.68 2.64 -28.69
N CYS A 11 25.06 3.88 -29.02
CA CYS A 11 24.20 4.84 -29.72
C CYS A 11 23.84 4.38 -31.14
N GLU A 12 24.80 3.83 -31.90
CA GLU A 12 24.58 3.29 -33.25
C GLU A 12 23.70 2.03 -33.24
N SER A 13 23.72 1.25 -32.16
CA SER A 13 22.88 0.05 -32.02
C SER A 13 21.37 0.32 -31.88
N GLY A 14 20.94 1.59 -31.86
CA GLY A 14 19.53 1.95 -31.98
C GLY A 14 18.65 1.56 -30.78
N ARG A 15 19.25 1.33 -29.60
CA ARG A 15 18.54 0.92 -28.37
C ARG A 15 17.69 2.00 -27.72
N GLY A 16 17.57 3.18 -28.35
CA GLY A 16 16.69 4.27 -27.91
C GLY A 16 15.19 3.93 -27.94
N HIS A 17 14.81 2.84 -28.62
CA HIS A 17 13.43 2.33 -28.66
C HIS A 17 13.10 1.35 -27.53
N HIS A 18 13.99 1.20 -26.54
CA HIS A 18 13.68 0.42 -25.34
C HIS A 18 12.71 1.22 -24.47
N HIS A 19 11.47 1.34 -24.94
CA HIS A 19 10.37 1.82 -24.13
C HIS A 19 10.23 0.85 -22.95
N ASN A 20 10.07 1.38 -21.75
CA ASN A 20 9.64 0.60 -20.59
C ASN A 20 8.17 0.20 -20.83
N ILE A 21 7.97 -0.78 -21.72
CA ILE A 21 6.68 -1.40 -21.97
C ILE A 21 6.42 -2.23 -20.72
N ARG A 22 5.66 -1.64 -19.81
CA ARG A 22 5.11 -2.35 -18.67
C ARG A 22 3.85 -3.04 -19.17
N ASP A 23 3.65 -4.30 -18.77
CA ASP A 23 2.42 -5.02 -19.10
C ASP A 23 1.19 -4.21 -18.68
N LEU A 24 0.10 -4.32 -19.46
CA LEU A 24 -1.20 -3.76 -19.08
C LEU A 24 -1.57 -4.28 -17.69
N GLY A 25 -1.92 -3.38 -16.77
CA GLY A 25 -2.13 -3.70 -15.33
C GLY A 25 -0.91 -3.44 -14.43
N ALA A 26 0.29 -3.23 -15.00
CA ALA A 26 1.49 -2.78 -14.29
C ALA A 26 1.76 -1.26 -14.43
N ALA A 27 0.81 -0.52 -15.03
CA ALA A 27 0.83 0.92 -15.14
C ALA A 27 0.65 1.54 -13.74
N MET A 28 1.72 2.14 -13.21
CA MET A 28 1.76 2.68 -11.84
C MET A 28 0.96 3.97 -11.62
N VAL A 29 0.36 4.55 -12.67
CA VAL A 29 -0.11 5.95 -12.62
C VAL A 29 -1.61 6.00 -12.83
N LEU A 30 -2.31 6.25 -11.73
CA LEU A 30 -3.69 6.71 -11.72
C LEU A 30 -3.80 8.04 -12.49
N PRO A 31 -4.96 8.35 -13.10
CA PRO A 31 -5.21 9.68 -13.64
C PRO A 31 -5.02 10.73 -12.56
N LYS A 32 -4.64 11.93 -12.98
CA LYS A 32 -4.46 13.06 -12.06
C LYS A 32 -5.70 13.35 -11.21
N ALA A 33 -6.91 13.13 -11.75
CA ALA A 33 -8.15 13.27 -11.00
C ALA A 33 -8.21 12.28 -9.82
N ALA A 34 -8.05 10.98 -10.11
CA ALA A 34 -8.03 9.93 -9.09
C ALA A 34 -6.93 10.11 -8.04
N GLU A 35 -5.74 10.58 -8.46
CA GLU A 35 -4.65 10.91 -7.52
C GLU A 35 -5.05 12.03 -6.54
N VAL A 36 -5.75 13.06 -7.02
CA VAL A 36 -6.24 14.16 -6.18
C VAL A 36 -7.25 13.65 -5.16
N ASP A 37 -8.15 12.76 -5.56
CA ASP A 37 -9.17 12.19 -4.67
C ASP A 37 -8.55 11.32 -3.57
N ILE A 38 -7.53 10.51 -3.91
CA ILE A 38 -6.74 9.77 -2.91
C ILE A 38 -6.05 10.73 -1.94
N VAL A 39 -5.43 11.79 -2.44
CA VAL A 39 -4.73 12.77 -1.60
C VAL A 39 -5.69 13.49 -0.66
N LEU A 40 -6.88 13.86 -1.15
CA LEU A 40 -7.91 14.49 -0.33
C LEU A 40 -8.38 13.53 0.77
N TRP A 41 -8.71 12.29 0.42
CA TRP A 41 -9.09 11.26 1.38
C TRP A 41 -8.02 11.02 2.45
N LEU A 42 -6.76 10.87 2.04
CA LEU A 42 -5.64 10.65 2.96
C LEU A 42 -5.44 11.84 3.89
N ASN A 43 -5.57 13.08 3.38
CA ASN A 43 -5.44 14.28 4.18
C ASN A 43 -6.60 14.47 5.15
N THR A 44 -7.82 14.04 4.81
CA THR A 44 -8.94 14.01 5.75
C THR A 44 -8.64 13.08 6.92
N LEU A 45 -8.23 11.84 6.65
CA LEU A 45 -7.87 10.88 7.72
C LEU A 45 -6.70 11.38 8.59
N ARG A 46 -5.73 12.08 8.00
CA ARG A 46 -4.63 12.73 8.74
C ARG A 46 -5.06 13.95 9.57
N LYS A 47 -6.14 14.65 9.19
CA LYS A 47 -6.72 15.71 10.04
C LYS A 47 -7.43 15.08 11.24
N ASP A 48 -8.03 13.92 11.04
CA ASP A 48 -8.72 13.17 12.10
C ASP A 48 -7.77 12.31 12.96
N GLY A 49 -6.45 12.40 12.74
CA GLY A 49 -5.44 11.63 13.48
C GLY A 49 -5.44 10.13 13.21
N SER A 50 -6.19 9.67 12.21
CA SER A 50 -6.36 8.24 11.90
C SER A 50 -5.20 7.73 11.02
N PRO A 51 -4.47 6.68 11.45
CA PRO A 51 -3.44 6.08 10.62
C PRO A 51 -4.06 5.36 9.42
N VAL A 52 -3.40 5.44 8.26
CA VAL A 52 -3.84 4.74 7.04
C VAL A 52 -2.87 3.62 6.72
N SER A 53 -3.37 2.39 6.79
CA SER A 53 -2.59 1.21 6.46
C SER A 53 -2.39 1.08 4.94
N ARG A 54 -1.37 0.31 4.55
CA ARG A 54 -1.10 -0.02 3.15
C ARG A 54 -2.34 -0.63 2.46
N VAL A 55 -3.04 -1.53 3.15
CA VAL A 55 -4.23 -2.22 2.62
C VAL A 55 -5.38 -1.23 2.42
N MET A 56 -5.61 -0.31 3.36
CA MET A 56 -6.63 0.73 3.22
C MET A 56 -6.37 1.61 2.00
N LEU A 57 -5.11 2.02 1.79
CA LEU A 57 -4.74 2.82 0.63
C LEU A 57 -4.93 2.05 -0.69
N GLN A 58 -4.61 0.75 -0.72
CA GLN A 58 -4.84 -0.10 -1.89
C GLN A 58 -6.33 -0.21 -2.22
N LEU A 59 -7.17 -0.51 -1.22
CA LEU A 59 -8.62 -0.63 -1.41
C LEU A 59 -9.23 0.68 -1.90
N GLN A 60 -8.86 1.80 -1.30
CA GLN A 60 -9.34 3.11 -1.73
C GLN A 60 -8.92 3.45 -3.16
N ALA A 61 -7.68 3.12 -3.53
CA ALA A 61 -7.18 3.36 -4.88
C ALA A 61 -7.90 2.50 -5.93
N MET A 62 -8.22 1.24 -5.61
CA MET A 62 -9.03 0.39 -6.48
C MET A 62 -10.45 0.94 -6.64
N HIS A 63 -11.05 1.42 -5.55
CA HIS A 63 -12.37 2.04 -5.59
C HIS A 63 -12.40 3.27 -6.51
N LEU A 64 -11.43 4.17 -6.38
CA LEU A 64 -11.34 5.36 -7.23
C LEU A 64 -10.97 5.00 -8.67
N ALA A 65 -10.15 3.98 -8.89
CA ALA A 65 -9.89 3.47 -10.24
C ALA A 65 -11.19 2.98 -10.91
N LYS A 66 -12.06 2.29 -10.17
CA LYS A 66 -13.38 1.88 -10.67
C LYS A 66 -14.26 3.09 -11.02
N GLU A 67 -14.28 4.12 -10.17
CA GLU A 67 -15.03 5.37 -10.42
C GLU A 67 -14.57 6.10 -11.70
N HIS A 68 -13.30 5.91 -12.08
CA HIS A 68 -12.72 6.47 -13.29
C HIS A 68 -12.66 5.50 -14.49
N ASP A 69 -13.40 4.38 -14.46
CA ASP A 69 -13.44 3.36 -15.53
C ASP A 69 -12.06 2.72 -15.83
N LEU A 70 -11.26 2.50 -14.78
CA LEU A 70 -9.91 1.91 -14.84
C LEU A 70 -9.78 0.59 -14.08
N GLU A 71 -10.88 -0.07 -13.75
CA GLU A 71 -10.91 -1.34 -13.00
C GLU A 71 -10.01 -2.42 -13.66
N ASP A 72 -10.04 -2.52 -15.00
CA ASP A 72 -9.22 -3.49 -15.74
C ASP A 72 -7.75 -3.07 -15.93
N LYS A 73 -7.41 -1.81 -15.61
CA LYS A 73 -6.11 -1.20 -15.92
C LYS A 73 -5.26 -0.94 -14.67
N PHE A 74 -5.88 -0.94 -13.50
CA PHE A 74 -5.23 -0.61 -12.23
C PHE A 74 -5.56 -1.66 -11.17
N ALA A 75 -4.55 -2.43 -10.78
CA ALA A 75 -4.70 -3.54 -9.83
C ALA A 75 -4.21 -3.22 -8.40
N ALA A 76 -3.77 -1.98 -8.14
CA ALA A 76 -3.15 -1.58 -6.87
C ALA A 76 -2.14 -2.62 -6.32
N SER A 77 -1.27 -3.16 -7.18
CA SER A 77 -0.42 -4.32 -6.89
C SER A 77 0.41 -4.17 -5.60
N SER A 78 0.92 -5.28 -5.06
CA SER A 78 1.83 -5.27 -3.90
C SER A 78 3.06 -4.37 -4.11
N THR A 79 3.46 -4.13 -5.36
CA THR A 79 4.58 -3.25 -5.72
C THR A 79 4.18 -1.80 -5.96
N TRP A 80 2.88 -1.49 -6.10
CA TRP A 80 2.39 -0.12 -6.36
C TRP A 80 2.69 0.83 -5.19
N VAL A 81 2.51 0.36 -3.96
CA VAL A 81 2.93 1.04 -2.73
C VAL A 81 3.89 0.11 -2.00
N ASN A 82 5.09 -0.09 -2.55
CA ASN A 82 6.17 -0.76 -1.82
C ASN A 82 7.14 0.29 -1.27
N TRP A 83 7.02 0.57 0.02
CA TRP A 83 8.00 1.38 0.74
C TRP A 83 9.07 0.53 1.44
N GLY A 84 8.85 -0.78 1.59
CA GLY A 84 9.77 -1.68 2.30
C GLY A 84 11.11 -1.85 1.60
N ASP A 85 11.14 -1.72 0.28
CA ASP A 85 12.38 -1.78 -0.52
C ASP A 85 13.14 -0.45 -0.52
N LEU A 86 12.57 0.63 0.03
CA LEU A 86 13.24 1.91 0.14
C LEU A 86 14.13 1.94 1.38
N SER A 87 15.33 2.51 1.24
CA SER A 87 16.17 2.81 2.40
C SER A 87 15.41 3.70 3.39
N ILE A 88 15.66 3.50 4.69
CA ILE A 88 15.16 4.37 5.76
C ILE A 88 15.45 5.84 5.44
N ASP A 89 16.63 6.15 4.90
CA ASP A 89 16.98 7.53 4.53
C ASP A 89 16.08 8.09 3.43
N THR A 90 15.72 7.27 2.44
CA THR A 90 14.80 7.65 1.36
C THR A 90 13.39 7.88 1.90
N ILE A 91 12.95 7.00 2.82
CA ILE A 91 11.65 7.10 3.47
C ILE A 91 11.59 8.38 4.33
N VAL A 92 12.57 8.58 5.20
CA VAL A 92 12.69 9.75 6.09
C VAL A 92 12.82 11.04 5.29
N SER A 93 13.67 11.07 4.26
CA SER A 93 13.81 12.24 3.39
C SER A 93 12.52 12.53 2.62
N GLY A 94 11.79 11.49 2.19
CA GLY A 94 10.48 11.62 1.57
C GLY A 94 9.47 12.27 2.52
N PHE A 95 9.31 11.72 3.73
CA PHE A 95 8.42 12.26 4.76
C PHE A 95 8.80 13.68 5.20
N ALA A 96 10.08 13.99 5.31
CA ALA A 96 10.56 15.35 5.60
C ALA A 96 10.19 16.33 4.48
N LYS A 97 10.33 15.93 3.22
CA LYS A 97 10.01 16.78 2.05
C LYS A 97 8.52 17.15 1.97
N VAL A 98 7.65 16.26 2.43
CA VAL A 98 6.20 16.53 2.52
C VAL A 98 5.77 17.09 3.88
N GLY A 99 6.73 17.43 4.74
CA GLY A 99 6.48 18.06 6.04
C GLY A 99 5.83 17.13 7.07
N ILE A 100 5.76 15.82 6.82
CA ILE A 100 5.12 14.85 7.73
C ILE A 100 6.00 14.59 8.95
N LEU A 101 7.32 14.49 8.77
CA LEU A 101 8.23 14.22 9.89
C LEU A 101 8.27 15.38 10.90
N THR A 102 7.91 16.58 10.45
CA THR A 102 7.87 17.81 11.24
C THR A 102 6.45 18.33 11.40
N ASP A 103 5.43 17.49 11.15
CA ASP A 103 4.03 17.88 11.29
C ASP A 103 3.71 18.00 12.79
N THR A 104 4.01 19.18 13.34
CA THR A 104 3.69 19.57 14.71
C THR A 104 2.38 20.33 14.75
N ARG A 105 1.40 20.02 13.87
CA ARG A 105 0.07 20.60 13.99
C ARG A 105 -0.39 20.38 15.43
N VAL A 106 -0.47 21.49 16.16
CA VAL A 106 -1.02 21.54 17.50
C VAL A 106 -2.44 21.03 17.31
N ALA A 107 -2.75 19.83 17.82
CA ALA A 107 -4.13 19.47 18.07
C ALA A 107 -4.67 20.65 18.86
N GLU A 108 -5.54 21.47 18.26
CA GLU A 108 -6.06 22.65 18.94
C GLU A 108 -6.60 22.16 20.26
N ALA A 109 -5.85 22.44 21.32
CA ALA A 109 -6.23 22.07 22.64
C ALA A 109 -7.49 22.89 22.89
N MET A 110 -8.63 22.21 22.83
CA MET A 110 -9.80 22.66 23.54
C MET A 110 -9.34 23.08 24.95
N PRO A 111 -9.87 24.19 25.50
CA PRO A 111 -9.45 24.71 26.80
C PRO A 111 -9.35 23.57 27.81
N THR A 112 -8.11 23.29 28.22
CA THR A 112 -7.75 22.21 29.15
C THR A 112 -8.13 22.63 30.56
N GLU A 113 -9.40 22.45 30.92
CA GLU A 113 -9.82 22.43 32.32
C GLU A 113 -10.38 21.04 32.71
N ASP A 114 -10.78 20.20 31.74
CA ASP A 114 -11.38 18.87 31.98
C ASP A 114 -10.85 17.79 31.01
N ALA A 115 -9.54 17.73 30.74
CA ALA A 115 -9.00 16.62 29.97
C ALA A 115 -9.08 15.33 30.83
N PRO A 116 -9.83 14.29 30.42
CA PRO A 116 -9.84 13.03 31.17
C PRO A 116 -8.43 12.47 31.14
N GLN A 117 -7.92 12.11 32.33
CA GLN A 117 -6.66 11.39 32.41
C GLN A 117 -6.82 10.12 31.58
N ILE A 118 -5.98 9.96 30.55
CA ILE A 118 -5.93 8.73 29.77
C ILE A 118 -5.36 7.69 30.71
N GLU A 119 -6.25 7.03 31.46
CA GLU A 119 -5.93 5.83 32.21
C GLU A 119 -5.32 4.82 31.23
N SER A 120 -4.32 4.08 31.70
CA SER A 120 -3.47 3.14 30.99
C SER A 120 -4.21 1.89 30.47
N CYS A 121 -5.44 2.05 29.99
CA CYS A 121 -6.38 1.02 29.56
C CYS A 121 -5.81 0.13 28.45
N ILE A 122 -4.99 0.68 27.55
CA ILE A 122 -4.40 -0.10 26.44
C ILE A 122 -3.39 -1.14 26.94
N VAL A 123 -2.67 -0.85 28.03
CA VAL A 123 -1.65 -1.78 28.57
C VAL A 123 -2.32 -2.98 29.22
N GLU A 124 -3.43 -2.76 29.94
CA GLU A 124 -4.22 -3.82 30.60
C GLU A 124 -4.97 -4.70 29.59
N GLU A 125 -5.53 -4.12 28.51
CA GLU A 125 -6.17 -4.91 27.45
C GLU A 125 -5.18 -5.83 26.71
N LEU A 126 -3.95 -5.36 26.49
CA LEU A 126 -2.90 -6.17 25.84
C LEU A 126 -2.42 -7.33 26.72
N GLU A 127 -2.35 -7.15 28.04
CA GLU A 127 -2.08 -8.26 28.97
C GLU A 127 -3.23 -9.28 28.96
N ASN A 128 -4.48 -8.83 28.82
CA ASN A 128 -5.64 -9.71 28.67
C ASN A 128 -5.70 -10.46 27.33
N CYS A 129 -5.11 -9.90 26.27
CA CYS A 129 -5.02 -10.53 24.95
C CYS A 129 -3.82 -11.48 24.82
N ASN A 130 -2.97 -11.62 25.83
CA ASN A 130 -1.83 -12.55 25.81
C ASN A 130 -2.32 -13.99 25.98
N LEU A 131 -2.89 -14.55 24.91
CA LEU A 131 -3.35 -15.94 24.72
C LEU A 131 -2.19 -16.97 24.73
N VAL A 132 -1.26 -16.84 25.68
CA VAL A 132 -0.48 -17.97 26.22
C VAL A 132 -1.48 -18.69 27.12
N ASP A 133 -2.37 -19.55 26.62
CA ASP A 133 -2.15 -21.00 26.58
C ASP A 133 -3.15 -21.72 25.64
N GLY A 134 -3.51 -21.11 24.51
CA GLY A 134 -4.43 -21.72 23.55
C GLY A 134 -3.72 -22.71 22.63
N GLU A 135 -3.80 -24.01 22.94
CA GLU A 135 -3.36 -25.11 22.06
C GLU A 135 -3.97 -24.91 20.65
N PHE A 136 -3.12 -24.54 19.69
CA PHE A 136 -3.50 -24.42 18.28
C PHE A 136 -3.83 -25.82 17.79
N GLY A 137 -5.12 -26.14 17.69
CA GLY A 137 -5.58 -27.36 17.05
C GLY A 137 -5.05 -27.38 15.62
N SER A 138 -4.26 -28.41 15.30
CA SER A 138 -3.83 -28.67 13.92
C SER A 138 -5.08 -28.87 13.08
N ASP A 139 -5.36 -27.95 12.17
CA ASP A 139 -6.45 -28.04 11.21
C ASP A 139 -5.99 -28.95 10.05
N ASP A 140 -5.87 -30.24 10.37
CA ASP A 140 -5.70 -31.31 9.38
C ASP A 140 -7.05 -32.01 9.27
N ASP A 141 -7.88 -31.64 8.28
CA ASP A 141 -8.90 -32.49 7.62
C ASP A 141 -9.55 -31.74 6.45
N ILE A 142 -8.81 -31.57 5.34
CA ILE A 142 -9.42 -31.44 4.01
C ILE A 142 -9.48 -32.84 3.42
N GLU A 143 -10.63 -33.48 3.56
CA GLU A 143 -10.95 -34.68 2.80
C GLU A 143 -11.09 -34.29 1.32
N ASN A 144 -10.22 -34.86 0.50
CA ASN A 144 -10.24 -34.76 -0.94
C ASN A 144 -11.43 -35.58 -1.47
N GLU A 145 -12.58 -34.93 -1.66
CA GLU A 145 -13.68 -35.51 -2.44
C GLU A 145 -13.28 -35.50 -3.93
N SER A 146 -12.68 -36.61 -4.36
CA SER A 146 -12.50 -36.94 -5.77
C SER A 146 -13.87 -37.20 -6.39
N ASP A 147 -14.36 -36.22 -7.15
CA ASP A 147 -15.51 -36.33 -8.04
C ASP A 147 -15.11 -37.21 -9.24
N SER A 148 -15.62 -38.44 -9.27
CA SER A 148 -15.47 -39.34 -10.42
C SER A 148 -16.70 -39.21 -11.30
N ASP A 149 -16.52 -38.54 -12.43
CA ASP A 149 -17.48 -38.45 -13.54
C ASP A 149 -17.91 -39.86 -14.00
N ASP A 150 -19.18 -40.20 -13.77
CA ASP A 150 -19.84 -41.36 -14.38
C ASP A 150 -20.92 -40.85 -15.34
N GLU A 151 -20.46 -40.33 -16.49
CA GLU A 151 -21.31 -40.00 -17.64
C GLU A 151 -21.83 -41.29 -18.27
N SER A 152 -23.11 -41.57 -18.01
CA SER A 152 -23.89 -42.58 -18.71
C SER A 152 -24.94 -41.91 -19.59
N ASN A 153 -24.65 -41.76 -20.89
CA ASN A 153 -25.61 -42.00 -22.00
C ASN A 153 -25.07 -41.61 -23.39
N LEU A 154 -24.77 -42.62 -24.21
CA LEU A 154 -25.34 -42.94 -25.55
C LEU A 154 -24.38 -43.75 -26.41
#